data_AF-A0A850AFD7-F1
#
_entry.id   AF-A0A850AFD7-F1
#
_cell.length_a   1.000
_cell.length_b   1.000
_cell.length_c   1.000
_cell.angle_alpha   90.00
_cell.angle_beta   90.00
_cell.angle_gamma   90.00
#
_symmetry.space_group_name_H-M   'P 1'
#
loop_
_entity.id
_entity.type
_entity.pdbx_description
1 polymer ?
#
loop_
_entity_poly.entity_id
_entity_poly.type
_entity_poly.pdbx_seq_one_letter_code
_entity_poly.pdbx_strand_id
1 'polypeptide(L)'
;MDHIGILKHAFHTTLRHRALWILGFLWALVGGGGGGFGNFGNFGNGDNFRYEMGRGDFPDIRWQPEEFLPLLLLGGCLLLILVVAATLARYVLQAGVYRTLDQMEGAGVAPGVRSGWRQGWHRRTWRLFLQDLIVGIPLVFGILLLLALAASPLLLLTTGNDAAGVIGVVTAIGLFLGWLLLVVIVSALISALQQFWWRAAVIDDVDALTAIGQGWRLVRDNLSAVAIMWLLMLGIGLLFVILLIPVLLIVVMITALVAGGPGYLIYEATGSLAGALLWGIPVGLVVLILPLSFVNGLYLIFQSSVWNQVYTQLAARAAALAAPVEEDDRR
;
A
#
# COMPACT_ATOMS: atom_id res chain seq x y z
N MET A 1 18.81 -21.61 0.21
CA MET A 1 18.83 -20.18 -0.09
C MET A 1 19.42 -19.49 1.12
N ASP A 2 20.40 -18.61 0.91
CA ASP A 2 20.93 -17.79 2.01
C ASP A 2 20.01 -16.57 2.22
N HIS A 3 19.02 -16.74 3.08
CA HIS A 3 18.02 -15.71 3.36
C HIS A 3 18.68 -14.47 4.00
N ILE A 4 19.62 -14.68 4.93
CA ILE A 4 20.31 -13.58 5.64
C ILE A 4 21.19 -12.79 4.68
N GLY A 5 21.87 -13.47 3.75
CA GLY A 5 22.63 -12.83 2.68
C GLY A 5 21.78 -11.90 1.81
N ILE A 6 20.57 -12.33 1.44
CA ILE A 6 19.60 -11.53 0.67
C ILE A 6 19.20 -10.26 1.44
N LEU A 7 18.83 -10.40 2.72
CA LEU A 7 18.47 -9.25 3.56
C LEU A 7 19.62 -8.24 3.65
N LYS A 8 20.84 -8.72 3.93
CA LYS A 8 22.02 -7.86 4.10
C LYS A 8 22.38 -7.14 2.80
N HIS A 9 22.30 -7.85 1.68
CA HIS A 9 22.54 -7.26 0.37
C HIS A 9 21.49 -6.18 0.07
N ALA A 10 20.20 -6.49 0.21
CA ALA A 10 19.13 -5.54 -0.04
C ALA A 10 19.23 -4.28 0.84
N PHE A 11 19.62 -4.43 2.11
CA PHE A 11 19.88 -3.30 3.00
C PHE A 11 21.05 -2.43 2.51
N HIS A 12 22.17 -3.05 2.15
CA HIS A 12 23.34 -2.33 1.65
C HIS A 12 23.05 -1.60 0.33
N THR A 13 22.32 -2.23 -0.58
CA THR A 13 21.86 -1.66 -1.84
C THR A 13 20.94 -0.46 -1.62
N THR A 14 19.97 -0.60 -0.70
CA THR A 14 19.06 0.49 -0.36
C THR A 14 19.82 1.69 0.20
N LEU A 15 20.81 1.49 1.08
CA LEU A 15 21.58 2.59 1.67
C LEU A 15 22.61 3.23 0.71
N ARG A 16 23.20 2.45 -0.19
CA ARG A 16 24.28 2.94 -1.06
C ARG A 16 23.78 3.84 -2.19
N HIS A 17 22.57 3.62 -2.68
CA HIS A 17 22.07 4.25 -3.90
C HIS A 17 21.01 5.34 -3.62
N ARG A 18 21.47 6.60 -3.50
CA ARG A 18 20.61 7.77 -3.27
C ARG A 18 19.51 7.97 -4.32
N ALA A 19 19.74 7.53 -5.56
CA ALA A 19 18.73 7.59 -6.62
C ALA A 19 17.50 6.74 -6.30
N LEU A 20 17.67 5.63 -5.58
CA LEU A 20 16.55 4.80 -5.17
C LEU A 20 15.69 5.53 -4.14
N TRP A 21 16.28 6.29 -3.21
CA TRP A 21 15.54 7.01 -2.16
C TRP A 21 14.50 7.95 -2.75
N ILE A 22 14.86 8.67 -3.81
CA ILE A 22 13.96 9.59 -4.52
C ILE A 22 12.83 8.81 -5.19
N LEU A 23 13.15 7.68 -5.84
CA LEU A 23 12.13 6.83 -6.48
C LEU A 23 11.17 6.22 -5.46
N GLY A 24 11.67 5.72 -4.33
CA GLY A 24 10.83 5.18 -3.26
C GLY A 24 9.99 6.26 -2.58
N PHE A 25 10.55 7.45 -2.36
CA PHE A 25 9.80 8.60 -1.83
C PHE A 25 8.66 9.02 -2.78
N LEU A 26 8.95 9.16 -4.07
CA LEU A 26 7.92 9.45 -5.07
C LEU A 26 6.87 8.34 -5.11
N TRP A 27 7.29 7.08 -5.04
CA TRP A 27 6.36 5.95 -5.03
C TRP A 27 5.47 5.94 -3.79
N ALA A 28 6.00 6.28 -2.61
CA ALA A 28 5.23 6.39 -1.38
C ALA A 28 4.25 7.59 -1.41
N LEU A 29 4.69 8.72 -1.95
CA LEU A 29 3.90 9.95 -2.04
C LEU A 29 2.73 9.79 -3.00
N VAL A 30 2.99 9.21 -4.18
CA VAL A 30 1.99 8.96 -5.23
C VAL A 30 1.13 7.73 -4.90
N GLY A 31 1.71 6.76 -4.19
CA GLY A 31 0.99 5.62 -3.61
C GLY A 31 -0.01 6.01 -2.53
N GLY A 32 0.01 7.28 -2.10
CA GLY A 32 -0.95 7.90 -1.20
C GLY A 32 -0.91 7.30 0.19
N GLY A 33 0.22 7.37 0.91
CA GLY A 33 0.31 7.06 2.35
C GLY A 33 -0.12 5.65 2.81
N GLY A 34 -0.67 4.82 1.93
CA GLY A 34 -1.33 3.54 2.18
C GLY A 34 -0.70 2.41 1.37
N GLY A 35 0.61 2.50 1.14
CA GLY A 35 1.38 1.44 0.50
C GLY A 35 2.20 0.67 1.53
N GLY A 36 1.79 -0.57 1.81
CA GLY A 36 2.74 -1.62 2.20
C GLY A 36 2.59 -2.30 3.55
N PHE A 37 1.61 -1.92 4.38
CA PHE A 37 1.21 -2.68 5.56
C PHE A 37 -0.30 -2.77 5.60
N GLY A 38 -0.79 -3.95 5.96
CA GLY A 38 -2.21 -4.24 5.97
C GLY A 38 -3.02 -3.14 6.63
N ASN A 39 -4.24 -2.99 6.13
CA ASN A 39 -5.36 -2.34 6.78
C ASN A 39 -5.58 -2.93 8.19
N PHE A 40 -4.68 -2.62 9.12
CA PHE A 40 -4.70 -2.96 10.52
C PHE A 40 -4.42 -1.66 11.26
N GLY A 41 -5.48 -1.01 11.71
CA GLY A 41 -5.35 0.12 12.63
C GLY A 41 -5.96 1.42 12.14
N ASN A 42 -7.20 1.36 11.68
CA ASN A 42 -8.18 2.27 12.28
C ASN A 42 -8.41 1.81 13.74
N PHE A 43 -7.38 1.93 14.58
CA PHE A 43 -7.45 1.70 16.02
C PHE A 43 -7.03 3.02 16.67
N GLY A 44 -8.04 3.84 16.92
CA GLY A 44 -7.88 5.17 17.48
C GLY A 44 -9.23 5.77 17.83
N ASN A 45 -9.94 5.04 18.70
CA ASN A 45 -10.96 5.49 19.63
C ASN A 45 -11.88 6.64 19.18
N GLY A 46 -13.16 6.31 19.02
CA GLY A 46 -14.24 7.27 19.25
C GLY A 46 -14.30 7.62 20.73
N ASP A 47 -13.30 8.34 21.23
CA ASP A 47 -13.51 9.22 22.36
C ASP A 47 -14.30 10.40 21.83
N ASN A 48 -15.48 10.59 22.40
CA ASN A 48 -16.35 11.72 22.16
C ASN A 48 -15.63 13.01 22.58
N PHE A 49 -14.72 13.52 21.75
CA PHE A 49 -14.38 14.93 21.73
C PHE A 49 -15.58 15.68 21.16
N ARG A 50 -16.60 15.83 22.00
CA ARG A 50 -17.54 16.95 21.88
C ARG A 50 -16.71 18.21 22.13
N TYR A 51 -16.05 18.70 21.08
CA TYR A 51 -15.83 20.13 20.98
C TYR A 51 -17.24 20.72 20.89
N GLU A 52 -17.72 21.19 22.03
CA GLU A 52 -18.78 22.18 22.08
C GLU A 52 -18.20 23.40 21.37
N MET A 53 -18.33 23.43 20.03
CA MET A 53 -18.16 24.66 19.28
C MET A 53 -19.19 25.60 19.88
N GLY A 54 -18.72 26.47 20.78
CA GLY A 54 -19.46 27.65 21.18
C GLY A 54 -19.96 28.26 19.89
N ARG A 55 -21.28 28.46 19.83
CA ARG A 55 -22.02 29.07 18.74
C ARG A 55 -21.48 30.48 18.54
N GLY A 56 -20.29 30.58 17.94
CA GLY A 56 -19.80 31.80 17.33
C GLY A 56 -20.76 32.09 16.19
N ASP A 57 -21.22 33.33 16.13
CA ASP A 57 -22.00 33.83 15.00
C ASP A 57 -21.15 33.68 13.74
N PHE A 58 -21.25 32.51 13.11
CA PHE A 58 -20.82 32.33 11.73
C PHE A 58 -21.63 33.35 10.93
N PRO A 59 -20.98 34.22 10.12
CA PRO A 59 -21.74 34.96 9.13
C PRO A 59 -22.57 33.96 8.36
N ASP A 60 -23.87 34.22 8.29
CA ASP A 60 -24.85 33.34 7.68
C ASP A 60 -24.63 33.38 6.17
N ILE A 61 -23.60 32.66 5.70
CA ILE A 61 -23.28 32.55 4.29
C ILE A 61 -24.39 31.67 3.70
N ARG A 62 -25.46 32.32 3.25
CA ARG A 62 -26.51 31.68 2.45
C ARG A 62 -25.91 31.31 1.10
N TRP A 63 -25.29 30.15 1.05
CA TRP A 63 -24.78 29.55 -0.18
C TRP A 63 -25.95 29.25 -1.12
N GLN A 64 -26.03 29.94 -2.24
CA GLN A 64 -27.02 29.66 -3.28
C GLN A 64 -26.57 28.39 -4.04
N PRO A 65 -27.40 27.32 -4.12
CA PRO A 65 -27.00 26.02 -4.68
C PRO A 65 -26.62 26.08 -6.16
N GLU A 66 -27.06 27.12 -6.88
CA GLU A 66 -26.81 27.34 -8.31
C GLU A 66 -25.38 27.78 -8.65
N GLU A 67 -24.65 28.40 -7.72
CA GLU A 67 -23.23 28.77 -7.92
C GLU A 67 -22.25 27.66 -7.49
N PHE A 68 -22.68 26.78 -6.58
CA PHE A 68 -21.83 25.74 -6.00
C PHE A 68 -21.77 24.46 -6.86
N LEU A 69 -22.85 24.13 -7.54
CA LEU A 69 -22.93 22.94 -8.39
C LEU A 69 -21.83 22.89 -9.49
N PRO A 70 -21.54 23.96 -10.25
CA PRO A 70 -20.46 23.93 -11.23
C PRO A 70 -19.07 23.89 -10.59
N LEU A 71 -18.83 24.54 -9.44
CA LEU A 71 -17.55 24.50 -8.73
C LEU A 71 -17.30 23.12 -8.11
N LEU A 72 -18.33 22.47 -7.56
CA LEU A 72 -18.27 21.12 -7.03
C LEU A 72 -18.06 20.08 -8.15
N LEU A 73 -18.73 20.25 -9.30
CA LEU A 73 -18.51 19.39 -10.48
C LEU A 73 -17.12 19.58 -11.07
N LEU A 74 -16.65 20.82 -11.23
CA LEU A 74 -15.31 21.14 -11.74
C LEU A 74 -14.23 20.65 -10.77
N GLY A 75 -14.37 20.95 -9.49
CA GLY A 75 -13.46 20.52 -8.43
C GLY A 75 -13.47 19.00 -8.26
N GLY A 76 -14.64 18.36 -8.32
CA GLY A 76 -14.79 16.92 -8.30
C GLY A 76 -14.17 16.25 -9.53
N CYS A 77 -14.36 16.81 -10.72
CA CYS A 77 -13.75 16.30 -11.95
C CYS A 77 -12.23 16.47 -11.93
N LEU A 78 -11.72 17.62 -11.50
CA LEU A 78 -10.28 17.86 -11.31
C LEU A 78 -9.68 16.90 -10.28
N LEU A 79 -10.35 16.68 -9.15
CA LEU A 79 -9.91 15.75 -8.12
C LEU A 79 -9.90 14.32 -8.66
N LEU A 80 -10.92 13.91 -9.41
CA LEU A 80 -10.98 12.59 -10.04
C LEU A 80 -9.82 12.42 -11.04
N ILE A 81 -9.56 13.42 -11.88
CA ILE A 81 -8.41 13.42 -12.80
C ILE A 81 -7.09 13.30 -12.02
N LEU A 82 -6.93 14.04 -10.92
CA LEU A 82 -5.74 13.95 -10.06
C LEU A 82 -5.59 12.57 -9.42
N VAL A 83 -6.67 11.96 -8.94
CA VAL A 83 -6.65 10.60 -8.36
C VAL A 83 -6.29 9.57 -9.42
N VAL A 84 -6.84 9.66 -10.62
CA VAL A 84 -6.51 8.77 -11.74
C VAL A 84 -5.05 8.97 -12.16
N ALA A 85 -4.59 10.22 -12.30
CA ALA A 85 -3.21 10.53 -12.64
C ALA A 85 -2.22 10.03 -11.57
N ALA A 86 -2.54 10.20 -10.28
CA ALA A 86 -1.75 9.68 -9.18
C ALA A 86 -1.72 8.15 -9.20
N THR A 87 -2.85 7.50 -9.41
CA THR A 87 -2.92 6.04 -9.53
C THR A 87 -2.04 5.53 -10.68
N LEU A 88 -2.10 6.16 -11.85
CA LEU A 88 -1.24 5.83 -12.99
C LEU A 88 0.24 6.05 -12.68
N ALA A 89 0.57 7.19 -12.07
CA ALA A 89 1.94 7.51 -11.67
C ALA A 89 2.48 6.50 -10.64
N ARG A 90 1.65 5.97 -9.73
CA ARG A 90 2.02 4.91 -8.78
C ARG A 90 2.47 3.65 -9.52
N TYR A 91 1.70 3.19 -10.51
CA TYR A 91 2.04 2.01 -11.31
C TYR A 91 3.30 2.23 -12.15
N VAL A 92 3.46 3.42 -12.73
CA VAL A 92 4.66 3.82 -13.47
C VAL A 92 5.89 3.80 -12.58
N LEU A 93 5.81 4.37 -11.38
CA LEU A 93 6.91 4.38 -10.41
C LEU A 93 7.26 2.97 -9.95
N GLN A 94 6.25 2.13 -9.66
CA GLN A 94 6.44 0.73 -9.26
C GLN A 94 7.16 -0.08 -10.35
N ALA A 95 6.70 0.00 -11.60
CA ALA A 95 7.33 -0.66 -12.73
C ALA A 95 8.75 -0.12 -13.00
N GLY A 96 8.96 1.19 -12.85
CA GLY A 96 10.26 1.83 -12.98
C GLY A 96 11.26 1.32 -11.95
N VAL A 97 10.85 1.23 -10.67
CA VAL A 97 11.69 0.69 -9.58
C VAL A 97 12.08 -0.75 -9.87
N TYR A 98 11.13 -1.61 -10.24
CA TYR A 98 11.43 -3.03 -10.53
C TYR A 98 12.44 -3.19 -11.66
N ARG A 99 12.26 -2.46 -12.78
CA ARG A 99 13.20 -2.52 -13.92
C ARG A 99 14.58 -1.95 -13.59
N THR A 100 14.67 -0.91 -12.77
CA THR A 100 15.97 -0.37 -12.35
C THR A 100 16.71 -1.29 -11.40
N LEU A 101 16.00 -1.99 -10.51
CA LEU A 101 16.61 -2.97 -9.61
C LEU A 101 17.11 -4.18 -10.41
N ASP A 102 16.32 -4.65 -11.37
CA ASP A 102 16.70 -5.76 -12.24
C ASP A 102 17.95 -5.43 -13.10
N GLN A 103 18.01 -4.25 -13.73
CA GLN A 103 19.20 -3.82 -14.48
C GLN A 103 20.44 -3.63 -13.62
N MET A 104 20.27 -3.22 -12.38
CA MET A 104 21.38 -3.07 -11.44
C MET A 104 21.90 -4.44 -10.98
N GLU A 105 21.00 -5.40 -10.73
CA GLU A 105 21.36 -6.75 -10.28
C GLU A 105 21.89 -7.63 -11.43
N GLY A 106 21.30 -7.53 -12.63
CA GLY A 106 21.68 -8.34 -13.80
C GLY A 106 22.79 -7.73 -14.66
N ALA A 107 22.77 -6.40 -14.87
CA ALA A 107 23.69 -5.72 -15.79
C ALA A 107 24.69 -4.77 -15.11
N GLY A 108 24.64 -4.62 -13.78
CA GLY A 108 25.56 -3.77 -13.01
C GLY A 108 25.41 -2.26 -13.31
N VAL A 109 24.30 -1.85 -13.93
CA VAL A 109 24.07 -0.45 -14.33
C VAL A 109 23.69 0.40 -13.13
N ALA A 110 24.30 1.58 -13.00
CA ALA A 110 24.01 2.50 -11.89
C ALA A 110 22.54 2.98 -11.92
N PRO A 111 21.83 2.98 -10.78
CA PRO A 111 20.44 3.41 -10.71
C PRO A 111 20.32 4.92 -10.97
N GLY A 112 19.39 5.31 -11.84
CA GLY A 112 19.11 6.71 -12.19
C GLY A 112 17.63 7.05 -12.02
N VAL A 113 17.33 8.22 -11.45
CA VAL A 113 15.94 8.68 -11.25
C VAL A 113 15.24 8.91 -12.60
N ARG A 114 15.93 9.54 -13.55
CA ARG A 114 15.41 9.81 -14.90
C ARG A 114 15.25 8.53 -15.73
N SER A 115 16.15 7.56 -15.56
CA SER A 115 16.01 6.25 -16.23
C SER A 115 14.85 5.46 -15.63
N GLY A 116 14.69 5.43 -14.31
CA GLY A 116 13.56 4.76 -13.64
C GLY A 116 12.20 5.31 -14.07
N TRP A 117 12.04 6.63 -14.11
CA TRP A 117 10.79 7.25 -14.59
C TRP A 117 10.49 6.92 -16.06
N ARG A 118 11.50 7.04 -16.94
CA ARG A 118 11.34 6.73 -18.37
C ARG A 118 11.06 5.25 -18.61
N GLN A 119 11.70 4.37 -17.85
CA GLN A 119 11.48 2.92 -17.95
C GLN A 119 10.13 2.50 -17.38
N GLY A 120 9.58 3.23 -16.41
CA GLY A 120 8.21 3.04 -15.92
C GLY A 120 7.14 3.44 -16.94
N TRP A 121 7.42 4.42 -17.79
CA TRP A 121 6.51 4.92 -18.82
C TRP A 121 6.54 4.06 -20.09
N HIS A 122 5.96 2.86 -20.01
CA HIS A 122 5.77 1.99 -21.16
C HIS A 122 4.29 1.61 -21.30
N ARG A 123 3.78 1.43 -22.52
CA ARG A 123 2.39 0.94 -22.77
C ARG A 123 2.07 -0.36 -22.01
N ARG A 124 3.11 -1.12 -21.63
CA ARG A 124 3.02 -2.40 -20.92
C ARG A 124 2.85 -2.28 -19.41
N THR A 125 3.08 -1.10 -18.82
CA THR A 125 2.80 -0.83 -17.39
C THR A 125 1.30 -0.97 -17.08
N TRP A 126 0.43 -0.80 -18.08
CA TRP A 126 -1.00 -1.09 -17.98
C TRP A 126 -1.31 -2.56 -17.62
N ARG A 127 -0.41 -3.51 -17.90
CA ARG A 127 -0.58 -4.92 -17.50
C ARG A 127 -0.63 -5.10 -15.98
N LEU A 128 0.12 -4.29 -15.22
CA LEU A 128 0.09 -4.34 -13.75
C LEU A 128 -1.27 -3.91 -13.21
N PHE A 129 -1.84 -2.83 -13.76
CA PHE A 129 -3.20 -2.40 -13.44
C PHE A 129 -4.24 -3.46 -13.82
N LEU A 130 -4.11 -4.09 -14.99
CA LEU A 130 -5.01 -5.15 -15.43
C LEU A 130 -4.95 -6.37 -14.52
N GLN A 131 -3.77 -6.75 -14.02
CA GLN A 131 -3.60 -7.82 -13.04
C GLN A 131 -4.29 -7.49 -11.72
N ASP A 132 -4.11 -6.27 -11.21
CA ASP A 132 -4.79 -5.81 -10.00
C ASP A 132 -6.32 -5.80 -10.18
N LEU A 133 -6.81 -5.48 -11.38
CA LEU A 133 -8.24 -5.54 -11.68
C LEU A 133 -8.77 -6.98 -11.73
N ILE A 134 -8.06 -7.86 -12.43
CA ILE A 134 -8.42 -9.28 -12.60
C ILE A 134 -8.44 -10.02 -11.27
N VAL A 135 -7.48 -9.74 -10.38
CA VAL A 135 -7.41 -10.39 -9.06
C VAL A 135 -8.27 -9.64 -8.03
N GLY A 136 -8.26 -8.31 -8.08
CA GLY A 136 -8.92 -7.45 -7.11
C GLY A 136 -10.44 -7.47 -7.19
N ILE A 137 -11.04 -7.43 -8.38
CA ILE A 137 -12.51 -7.43 -8.51
C ILE A 137 -13.12 -8.71 -7.93
N PRO A 138 -12.71 -9.93 -8.33
CA PRO A 138 -13.28 -11.15 -7.76
C PRO A 138 -13.04 -11.27 -6.26
N LEU A 139 -11.89 -10.80 -5.78
CA LEU A 139 -11.57 -10.80 -4.35
C LEU A 139 -12.49 -9.88 -3.56
N VAL A 140 -12.64 -8.62 -3.98
CA VAL A 140 -13.53 -7.65 -3.31
C VAL A 140 -14.96 -8.18 -3.32
N PHE A 141 -15.43 -8.70 -4.45
CA PHE A 141 -16.76 -9.29 -4.55
C PHE A 141 -16.93 -10.49 -3.61
N GLY A 142 -15.95 -11.40 -3.56
CA GLY A 142 -15.96 -12.54 -2.65
C GLY A 142 -15.96 -12.13 -1.18
N ILE A 143 -15.16 -11.13 -0.80
CA ILE A 143 -15.10 -10.59 0.56
C ILE A 143 -16.43 -9.96 0.95
N LEU A 144 -17.02 -9.14 0.08
CA LEU A 144 -18.33 -8.50 0.31
C LEU A 144 -19.45 -9.53 0.40
N LEU A 145 -19.43 -10.56 -0.44
CA LEU A 145 -20.41 -11.64 -0.42
C LEU A 145 -20.32 -12.46 0.87
N LEU A 146 -19.11 -12.82 1.31
CA LEU A 146 -18.91 -13.51 2.58
C LEU A 146 -19.26 -12.63 3.78
N LEU A 147 -19.02 -11.32 3.70
CA LEU A 147 -19.42 -10.37 4.75
C LEU A 147 -20.94 -10.26 4.85
N ALA A 148 -21.63 -10.17 3.71
CA ALA A 148 -23.09 -10.16 3.67
C ALA A 148 -23.66 -11.45 4.26
N LEU A 149 -23.03 -12.60 3.98
CA LEU A 149 -23.41 -13.88 4.58
C LEU A 149 -23.16 -13.90 6.09
N ALA A 150 -22.03 -13.39 6.55
CA ALA A 150 -21.70 -13.28 7.98
C ALA A 150 -22.64 -12.32 8.73
N ALA A 151 -23.13 -11.28 8.05
CA ALA A 151 -24.10 -10.32 8.58
C ALA A 151 -25.55 -10.82 8.50
N SER A 152 -25.85 -11.86 7.71
CA SER A 152 -27.20 -12.38 7.53
C SER A 152 -27.96 -12.73 8.83
N PRO A 153 -27.33 -13.22 9.92
CA PRO A 153 -28.04 -13.46 11.18
C PRO A 153 -28.57 -12.19 11.85
N LEU A 154 -28.05 -11.01 11.50
CA LEU A 154 -28.56 -9.72 12.00
C LEU A 154 -29.97 -9.42 11.50
N LEU A 155 -30.43 -10.07 10.42
CA LEU A 155 -31.82 -9.96 9.97
C LEU A 155 -32.81 -10.50 11.01
N LEU A 156 -32.38 -11.35 11.95
CA LEU A 156 -33.23 -11.80 13.05
C LEU A 156 -33.64 -10.65 13.98
N LEU A 157 -32.89 -9.53 14.02
CA LEU A 157 -33.26 -8.33 14.78
C LEU A 157 -34.52 -7.66 14.22
N THR A 158 -34.87 -7.87 12.95
CA THR A 158 -36.09 -7.28 12.36
C THR A 158 -37.35 -8.07 12.66
N THR A 159 -37.24 -9.23 13.33
CA THR A 159 -38.38 -10.10 13.63
C THR A 159 -39.15 -9.69 14.89
N GLY A 160 -38.63 -8.74 15.68
CA GLY A 160 -39.26 -8.26 16.91
C GLY A 160 -39.27 -9.25 18.07
N ASN A 161 -38.57 -10.40 17.94
CA ASN A 161 -38.41 -11.39 19.00
C ASN A 161 -37.03 -11.23 19.66
N ASP A 162 -37.02 -10.87 20.95
CA ASP A 162 -35.79 -10.65 21.72
C ASP A 162 -34.87 -11.86 21.73
N ALA A 163 -35.43 -13.08 21.86
CA ALA A 163 -34.64 -14.31 21.86
C ALA A 163 -33.98 -14.57 20.49
N ALA A 164 -34.70 -14.33 19.40
CA ALA A 164 -34.16 -14.49 18.05
C ALA A 164 -33.10 -13.41 17.73
N GLY A 165 -33.31 -12.18 18.22
CA GLY A 165 -32.35 -11.09 18.08
C GLY A 165 -31.01 -11.38 18.77
N VAL A 166 -31.04 -11.87 20.01
CA VAL A 166 -29.82 -12.26 20.75
C VAL A 166 -29.08 -13.38 20.03
N ILE A 167 -29.78 -14.42 19.57
CA ILE A 167 -29.17 -15.52 18.80
C ILE A 167 -28.54 -14.99 17.51
N GLY A 168 -29.22 -14.08 16.81
CA GLY A 168 -28.71 -13.44 15.60
C GLY A 168 -27.41 -12.68 15.84
N VAL A 169 -27.34 -11.85 16.89
CA VAL A 169 -26.13 -11.09 17.22
C VAL A 169 -24.97 -12.00 17.60
N VAL A 170 -25.18 -12.98 18.47
CA VAL A 170 -24.12 -13.92 18.89
C VAL A 170 -23.59 -14.71 17.69
N THR A 171 -24.48 -15.18 16.82
CA THR A 171 -24.10 -15.91 15.60
C THR A 171 -23.35 -15.00 14.61
N ALA A 172 -23.82 -13.77 14.41
CA ALA A 172 -23.16 -12.78 13.54
C ALA A 172 -21.75 -12.44 14.04
N ILE A 173 -21.55 -12.29 15.35
CA ILE A 173 -20.20 -12.05 15.93
C ILE A 173 -19.28 -13.24 15.63
N GLY A 174 -19.75 -14.46 15.84
CA GLY A 174 -18.96 -15.67 15.55
C GLY A 174 -18.57 -15.79 14.08
N LEU A 175 -19.53 -15.59 13.17
CA LEU A 175 -19.29 -15.60 11.73
C LEU A 175 -18.39 -14.45 11.28
N PHE A 176 -18.56 -13.25 11.85
CA PHE A 176 -17.72 -12.09 11.55
C PHE A 176 -16.27 -12.32 11.95
N LEU A 177 -16.03 -12.92 13.12
CA LEU A 177 -14.67 -13.25 13.57
C LEU A 177 -14.01 -14.28 12.63
N GLY A 178 -14.76 -15.32 12.22
CA GLY A 178 -14.28 -16.31 11.25
C GLY A 178 -14.00 -15.71 9.87
N TRP A 179 -14.90 -14.83 9.40
CA TRP A 179 -14.70 -14.06 8.17
C TRP A 179 -13.46 -13.18 8.24
N LEU A 180 -13.25 -12.47 9.35
CA LEU A 180 -12.09 -11.60 9.54
C LEU A 180 -10.79 -12.42 9.48
N LEU A 181 -10.73 -13.56 10.17
CA LEU A 181 -9.58 -14.45 10.11
C LEU A 181 -9.31 -14.93 8.67
N LEU A 182 -10.35 -15.33 7.95
CA LEU A 182 -10.24 -15.76 6.55
C LEU A 182 -9.70 -14.64 5.66
N VAL A 183 -10.23 -13.43 5.77
CA VAL A 183 -9.77 -12.26 5.02
C VAL A 183 -8.30 -11.99 5.30
N VAL A 184 -7.85 -12.08 6.56
CA VAL A 184 -6.45 -11.90 6.94
C VAL A 184 -5.56 -12.94 6.27
N ILE A 185 -5.93 -14.22 6.33
CA ILE A 185 -5.16 -15.32 5.72
C ILE A 185 -5.09 -15.16 4.19
N VAL A 186 -6.24 -14.92 3.54
CA VAL A 186 -6.31 -14.76 2.09
C VAL A 186 -5.52 -13.54 1.62
N SER A 187 -5.63 -12.42 2.34
CA SER A 187 -4.87 -11.20 2.03
C SER A 187 -3.37 -11.40 2.20
N ALA A 188 -2.94 -12.12 3.25
CA ALA A 188 -1.54 -12.47 3.47
C ALA A 188 -0.98 -13.33 2.33
N LEU A 189 -1.71 -14.37 1.91
CA LEU A 189 -1.34 -15.24 0.80
C LEU A 189 -1.23 -14.44 -0.51
N ILE A 190 -2.24 -13.62 -0.83
CA ILE A 190 -2.25 -12.83 -2.05
C ILE A 190 -1.14 -11.80 -2.05
N SER A 191 -0.85 -11.16 -0.92
CA SER A 191 0.28 -10.24 -0.81
C SER A 191 1.62 -10.93 -1.10
N ALA A 192 1.79 -12.20 -0.68
CA ALA A 192 2.96 -12.99 -1.03
C ALA A 192 3.00 -13.30 -2.53
N LEU A 193 1.90 -13.82 -3.11
CA LEU A 193 1.80 -14.15 -4.54
C LEU A 193 2.00 -12.93 -5.46
N GLN A 194 1.47 -11.77 -5.06
CA GLN A 194 1.58 -10.52 -5.82
C GLN A 194 3.02 -10.13 -6.13
N GLN A 195 3.93 -10.43 -5.21
CA GLN A 195 5.34 -10.13 -5.39
C GLN A 195 5.95 -10.94 -6.54
N PHE A 196 5.43 -12.12 -6.86
CA PHE A 196 5.97 -12.99 -7.91
C PHE A 196 5.34 -12.70 -9.27
N TRP A 197 4.00 -12.57 -9.36
CA TRP A 197 3.35 -12.36 -10.67
C TRP A 197 3.62 -10.98 -11.26
N TRP A 198 3.85 -9.95 -10.43
CA TRP A 198 4.18 -8.60 -10.93
C TRP A 198 5.59 -8.60 -11.49
N ARG A 199 6.51 -9.36 -10.88
CA ARG A 199 7.88 -9.52 -11.36
C ARG A 199 7.93 -10.35 -12.64
N ALA A 200 7.20 -11.47 -12.72
CA ALA A 200 7.07 -12.24 -13.95
C ALA A 200 6.54 -11.38 -15.11
N ALA A 201 5.51 -10.55 -14.88
CA ALA A 201 4.96 -9.68 -15.93
C ALA A 201 5.91 -8.55 -16.36
N VAL A 202 6.79 -8.08 -15.46
CA VAL A 202 7.66 -6.92 -15.70
C VAL A 202 9.04 -7.33 -16.23
N ILE A 203 9.58 -8.45 -15.73
CA ILE A 203 10.92 -8.97 -16.03
C ILE A 203 10.85 -9.93 -17.24
N ASP A 204 9.93 -10.89 -17.24
CA ASP A 204 9.84 -11.91 -18.30
C ASP A 204 8.93 -11.51 -19.48
N ASP A 205 8.38 -10.29 -19.46
CA ASP A 205 7.55 -9.67 -20.51
C ASP A 205 6.29 -10.47 -20.93
N VAL A 206 5.85 -11.42 -20.10
CA VAL A 206 4.69 -12.29 -20.34
C VAL A 206 3.35 -11.59 -20.11
N ASP A 207 2.28 -12.13 -20.71
CA ASP A 207 0.91 -11.62 -20.53
C ASP A 207 0.39 -11.82 -19.10
N ALA A 208 -0.58 -10.99 -18.70
CA ALA A 208 -1.08 -10.89 -17.33
C ALA A 208 -1.52 -12.24 -16.73
N LEU A 209 -2.26 -13.06 -17.49
CA LEU A 209 -2.74 -14.37 -17.06
C LEU A 209 -1.61 -15.40 -16.96
N THR A 210 -0.67 -15.37 -17.92
CA THR A 210 0.50 -16.25 -17.93
C THR A 210 1.42 -15.95 -16.76
N ALA A 211 1.62 -14.67 -16.44
CA ALA A 211 2.40 -14.22 -15.29
C ALA A 211 1.79 -14.68 -13.96
N ILE A 212 0.46 -14.65 -13.81
CA ILE A 212 -0.23 -15.20 -12.62
C ILE A 212 0.02 -16.71 -12.52
N GLY A 213 -0.14 -17.44 -13.63
CA GLY A 213 0.09 -18.89 -13.66
C GLY A 213 1.55 -19.30 -13.42
N GLN A 214 2.52 -18.49 -13.87
CA GLN A 214 3.94 -18.70 -13.61
C GLN A 214 4.30 -18.37 -12.16
N GLY A 215 3.83 -17.24 -11.63
CA GLY A 215 4.04 -16.86 -10.24
C GLY A 215 3.47 -17.90 -9.27
N TRP A 216 2.27 -18.41 -9.54
CA TRP A 216 1.66 -19.47 -8.73
C TRP A 216 2.48 -20.77 -8.75
N ARG A 217 2.93 -21.21 -9.93
CA ARG A 217 3.79 -22.40 -10.06
C ARG A 217 5.10 -22.24 -9.29
N LEU A 218 5.77 -21.10 -9.46
CA LEU A 218 7.04 -20.83 -8.79
C LEU A 218 6.92 -20.85 -7.26
N VAL A 219 5.83 -20.28 -6.73
CA VAL A 219 5.54 -20.31 -5.28
C VAL A 219 5.21 -21.72 -4.82
N ARG A 220 4.33 -22.43 -5.53
CA ARG A 220 3.93 -23.80 -5.18
C ARG A 220 5.11 -24.77 -5.16
N ASP A 221 6.03 -24.63 -6.11
CA ASP A 221 7.20 -25.50 -6.22
C ASP A 221 8.29 -25.12 -5.20
N ASN A 222 8.19 -23.95 -4.54
CA ASN A 222 9.17 -23.45 -3.56
C ASN A 222 8.51 -22.90 -2.28
N LEU A 223 7.41 -23.52 -1.82
CA LEU A 223 6.61 -23.02 -0.69
C LEU A 223 7.43 -22.76 0.57
N SER A 224 8.37 -23.65 0.89
CA SER A 224 9.19 -23.52 2.09
C SER A 224 10.09 -22.28 2.05
N ALA A 225 10.78 -22.05 0.93
CA ALA A 225 11.64 -20.89 0.75
C ALA A 225 10.83 -19.58 0.75
N VAL A 226 9.69 -19.57 0.06
CA VAL A 226 8.80 -18.39 0.01
C VAL A 226 8.19 -18.11 1.39
N ALA A 227 7.72 -19.14 2.11
CA ALA A 227 7.14 -18.99 3.43
C ALA A 227 8.15 -18.49 4.47
N ILE A 228 9.38 -19.02 4.47
CA ILE A 228 10.45 -18.54 5.36
C ILE A 228 10.77 -17.07 5.07
N MET A 229 10.95 -16.72 3.80
CA MET A 229 11.21 -15.33 3.40
C MET A 229 10.07 -14.40 3.78
N TRP A 230 8.82 -14.84 3.56
CA TRP A 230 7.64 -14.07 3.92
C TRP A 230 7.54 -13.85 5.43
N LEU A 231 7.83 -14.88 6.24
CA LEU A 231 7.84 -14.80 7.70
C LEU A 231 8.96 -13.89 8.22
N LEU A 232 10.14 -13.92 7.59
CA LEU A 232 11.21 -12.97 7.88
C LEU A 232 10.79 -11.53 7.55
N MET A 233 10.16 -11.31 6.40
CA MET A 233 9.66 -9.98 6.00
C MET A 233 8.55 -9.48 6.91
N LEU A 234 7.67 -10.37 7.38
CA LEU A 234 6.67 -10.04 8.39
C LEU A 234 7.35 -9.58 9.69
N GLY A 235 8.36 -10.32 10.17
CA GLY A 235 9.11 -9.96 11.37
C GLY A 235 9.83 -8.61 11.24
N ILE A 236 10.49 -8.37 10.10
CA ILE A 236 11.14 -7.07 9.80
C ILE A 236 10.10 -5.96 9.71
N GLY A 237 8.93 -6.25 9.15
CA GLY A 237 7.86 -5.28 9.03
C GLY A 237 7.29 -4.87 10.39
N LEU A 238 7.07 -5.84 11.29
CA LEU A 238 6.70 -5.56 12.68
C LEU A 238 7.77 -4.73 13.40
N LEU A 239 9.05 -5.11 13.24
CA LEU A 239 10.17 -4.34 13.78
C LEU A 239 10.19 -2.91 13.23
N PHE A 240 9.96 -2.73 11.94
CA PHE A 240 9.89 -1.42 11.30
C PHE A 240 8.77 -0.55 11.88
N VAL A 241 7.57 -1.13 12.10
CA VAL A 241 6.46 -0.41 12.76
C VAL A 241 6.85 0.03 14.17
N ILE A 242 7.45 -0.86 14.97
CA ILE A 242 7.90 -0.54 16.32
C ILE A 242 8.94 0.59 16.30
N LEU A 243 9.89 0.54 15.36
CA LEU A 243 10.90 1.58 15.16
C LEU A 243 10.31 2.90 14.62
N LEU A 244 9.19 2.84 13.91
CA LEU A 244 8.50 4.01 13.39
C LEU A 244 7.74 4.78 14.48
N ILE A 245 7.28 4.12 15.55
CA ILE A 245 6.54 4.76 16.65
C ILE A 245 7.27 5.99 17.22
N PRO A 246 8.55 5.93 17.66
CA PRO A 246 9.23 7.11 18.17
C PRO A 246 9.40 8.20 17.11
N VAL A 247 9.64 7.82 15.85
CA VAL A 247 9.72 8.77 14.73
C VAL A 247 8.38 9.46 14.52
N LEU A 248 7.28 8.71 14.54
CA LEU A 248 5.91 9.23 14.42
C LEU A 248 5.61 10.21 15.54
N LEU A 249 5.93 9.87 16.79
CA LEU A 249 5.72 10.77 17.94
C LEU A 249 6.48 12.08 17.75
N ILE A 250 7.74 12.03 17.32
CA ILE A 250 8.54 13.23 17.04
C ILE A 250 7.92 14.05 15.91
N VAL A 251 7.55 13.42 14.80
CA VAL A 251 6.93 14.13 13.66
C VAL A 251 5.58 14.73 14.05
N VAL A 252 4.75 14.03 14.83
CA VAL A 252 3.48 14.54 15.35
C VAL A 252 3.71 15.74 16.26
N MET A 253 4.68 15.68 17.17
CA MET A 253 5.04 16.82 18.03
C MET A 253 5.49 18.02 17.21
N ILE A 254 6.36 17.81 16.21
CA ILE A 254 6.80 18.88 15.30
C ILE A 254 5.61 19.43 14.51
N THR A 255 4.72 18.57 14.02
CA THR A 255 3.53 18.97 13.27
C THR A 255 2.61 19.82 14.15
N ALA A 256 2.36 19.39 15.40
CA ALA A 256 1.56 20.15 16.36
C ALA A 256 2.19 21.51 16.67
N LEU A 257 3.52 21.59 16.79
CA LEU A 257 4.22 22.85 17.05
C LEU A 257 4.19 23.79 15.84
N VAL A 258 4.49 23.29 14.64
CA VAL A 258 4.67 24.08 13.41
C VAL A 258 3.34 24.42 12.73
N ALA A 259 2.38 23.50 12.75
CA ALA A 259 1.05 23.71 12.16
C ALA A 259 0.05 24.21 13.22
N GLY A 260 0.02 23.57 14.39
CA GLY A 260 -0.91 23.90 15.47
C GLY A 260 -0.54 25.18 16.22
N GLY A 261 0.74 25.44 16.49
CA GLY A 261 1.19 26.64 17.20
C GLY A 261 0.78 27.94 16.50
N PRO A 262 1.21 28.20 15.25
CA PRO A 262 0.77 29.38 14.52
C PRO A 262 -0.73 29.36 14.21
N GLY A 263 -1.33 28.19 13.99
CA GLY A 263 -2.78 28.06 13.81
C GLY A 263 -3.56 28.56 15.02
N TYR A 264 -3.11 28.21 16.23
CA TYR A 264 -3.68 28.69 17.49
C TYR A 264 -3.52 30.20 17.66
N LEU A 265 -2.34 30.75 17.36
CA LEU A 265 -2.11 32.20 17.42
C LEU A 265 -3.00 32.98 16.42
N ILE A 266 -3.21 32.43 15.22
CA ILE A 266 -4.13 33.02 14.23
C ILE A 266 -5.56 32.98 14.77
N TYR A 267 -5.98 31.87 15.39
CA TYR A 267 -7.29 31.76 16.01
C TYR A 267 -7.49 32.80 17.12
N GLU A 268 -6.51 32.94 18.02
CA GLU A 268 -6.58 33.90 19.13
C GLU A 268 -6.60 35.35 18.63
N ALA A 269 -5.81 35.67 17.60
CA ALA A 269 -5.72 37.03 17.06
C ALA A 269 -6.93 37.43 16.19
N THR A 270 -7.55 36.49 15.48
CA THR A 270 -8.61 36.79 14.50
C THR A 270 -10.01 36.31 14.93
N GLY A 271 -10.11 35.46 15.95
CA GLY A 271 -11.33 34.74 16.31
C GLY A 271 -11.82 33.77 15.23
N SER A 272 -11.07 33.60 14.14
CA SER A 272 -11.50 32.86 12.96
C SER A 272 -10.90 31.45 12.95
N LEU A 273 -11.74 30.45 13.20
CA LEU A 273 -11.38 29.04 13.02
C LEU A 273 -10.96 28.75 11.58
N ALA A 274 -11.59 29.42 10.60
CA ALA A 274 -11.26 29.25 9.19
C ALA A 274 -9.81 29.70 8.89
N GLY A 275 -9.38 30.84 9.45
CA GLY A 275 -8.00 31.33 9.30
C GLY A 275 -6.97 30.37 9.91
N ALA A 276 -7.28 29.81 11.08
CA ALA A 276 -6.44 28.82 11.74
C ALA A 276 -6.33 27.51 10.95
N LEU A 277 -7.44 27.02 10.40
CA LEU A 277 -7.47 25.79 9.59
C LEU A 277 -6.80 25.98 8.22
N LEU A 278 -6.94 27.16 7.60
CA LEU A 278 -6.28 27.50 6.33
C LEU A 278 -4.75 27.41 6.43
N TRP A 279 -4.19 27.70 7.61
CA TRP A 279 -2.76 27.46 7.88
C TRP A 279 -2.51 26.02 8.35
N GLY A 280 -3.24 25.58 9.36
CA GLY A 280 -2.97 24.34 10.08
C GLY A 280 -3.10 23.09 9.21
N ILE A 281 -4.08 23.04 8.30
CA ILE A 281 -4.29 21.85 7.47
C ILE A 281 -3.18 21.70 6.42
N PRO A 282 -2.89 22.69 5.56
CA PRO A 282 -1.85 22.51 4.53
C PRO A 282 -0.47 22.30 5.13
N VAL A 283 -0.09 23.08 6.14
CA VAL A 283 1.21 22.95 6.80
C VAL A 283 1.28 21.64 7.57
N GLY A 284 0.22 21.26 8.27
CA GLY A 284 0.13 20.01 9.00
C GLY A 284 0.30 18.79 8.08
N LEU A 285 -0.40 18.78 6.95
CA LEU A 285 -0.27 17.72 5.95
C LEU A 285 1.15 17.63 5.40
N VAL A 286 1.77 18.75 5.05
CA VAL A 286 3.13 18.76 4.49
C VAL A 286 4.15 18.26 5.51
N VAL A 287 4.10 18.77 6.75
CA VAL A 287 5.06 18.45 7.81
C VAL A 287 4.89 17.02 8.31
N LEU A 288 3.66 16.50 8.32
CA LEU A 288 3.38 15.12 8.73
C LEU A 288 3.67 14.11 7.61
N ILE A 289 3.17 14.35 6.40
CA ILE A 289 3.17 13.36 5.32
C ILE A 289 4.56 13.23 4.69
N LEU A 290 5.30 14.33 4.49
CA LEU A 290 6.58 14.26 3.77
C LEU A 290 7.61 13.37 4.48
N PRO A 291 7.88 13.52 5.79
CA PRO A 291 8.88 12.68 6.46
C PRO A 291 8.45 11.22 6.53
N LEU A 292 7.16 10.97 6.82
CA LEU A 292 6.62 9.61 6.90
C LEU A 292 6.65 8.91 5.54
N SER A 293 6.32 9.62 4.46
CA SER A 293 6.40 9.09 3.09
C SER A 293 7.84 8.78 2.68
N PHE A 294 8.81 9.57 3.13
CA PHE A 294 10.22 9.29 2.88
C PHE A 294 10.68 8.00 3.56
N VAL A 295 10.37 7.84 4.85
CA VAL A 295 10.73 6.63 5.61
C VAL A 295 10.02 5.40 5.05
N ASN A 296 8.74 5.51 4.68
CA ASN A 296 8.02 4.43 4.01
C ASN A 296 8.62 4.10 2.63
N GLY A 297 9.01 5.12 1.86
CA GLY A 297 9.67 4.95 0.57
C GLY A 297 10.96 4.14 0.65
N LEU A 298 11.76 4.34 1.71
CA LEU A 298 12.95 3.54 1.97
C LEU A 298 12.62 2.06 2.25
N TYR A 299 11.60 1.82 3.08
CA TYR A 299 11.13 0.46 3.37
C TYR A 299 10.62 -0.25 2.12
N LEU A 300 9.89 0.46 1.27
CA LEU A 300 9.37 -0.04 0.00
C LEU A 300 10.50 -0.47 -0.97
N ILE A 301 11.59 0.29 -1.05
CA ILE A 301 12.77 -0.08 -1.86
C ILE A 301 13.43 -1.34 -1.28
N PHE A 302 13.65 -1.37 0.03
CA PHE A 302 14.24 -2.51 0.72
C PHE A 302 13.43 -3.79 0.46
N GLN A 303 12.11 -3.74 0.69
CA GLN A 303 11.20 -4.83 0.40
C GLN A 303 11.26 -5.22 -1.08
N SER A 304 11.28 -4.24 -1.99
CA SER A 304 11.33 -4.51 -3.42
C SER A 304 12.62 -5.22 -3.84
N SER A 305 13.78 -4.83 -3.30
CA SER A 305 15.07 -5.47 -3.58
C SER A 305 15.12 -6.90 -3.02
N VAL A 306 14.69 -7.11 -1.78
CA VAL A 306 14.63 -8.45 -1.17
C VAL A 306 13.83 -9.42 -2.04
N TRP A 307 12.61 -9.03 -2.41
CA TRP A 307 11.74 -9.89 -3.22
C TRP A 307 12.20 -10.02 -4.68
N ASN A 308 12.97 -9.05 -5.19
CA ASN A 308 13.59 -9.18 -6.51
C ASN A 308 14.63 -10.30 -6.52
N GLN A 309 15.50 -10.33 -5.51
CA GLN A 309 16.52 -11.36 -5.39
C GLN A 309 15.94 -12.76 -5.17
N VAL A 310 14.86 -12.85 -4.39
CA VAL A 310 14.17 -14.11 -4.17
C VAL A 310 13.56 -14.60 -5.48
N TYR A 311 12.93 -13.71 -6.24
CA TYR A 311 12.39 -14.04 -7.55
C TYR A 311 13.46 -14.55 -8.51
N THR A 312 14.55 -13.79 -8.70
CA THR A 312 15.60 -14.13 -9.67
C THR A 312 16.32 -15.43 -9.31
N GLN A 313 16.61 -15.67 -8.03
CA GLN A 313 17.23 -16.92 -7.61
C GLN A 313 16.29 -18.13 -7.76
N LEU A 314 14.99 -17.98 -7.48
CA LEU A 314 14.02 -19.06 -7.69
C LEU A 314 13.80 -19.35 -9.18
N ALA A 315 13.69 -18.30 -10.00
CA ALA A 315 13.56 -18.43 -11.45
C ALA A 315 14.79 -19.11 -12.06
N ALA A 316 16.01 -18.71 -11.65
CA ALA A 316 17.25 -19.34 -12.09
C ALA A 316 17.33 -20.83 -11.71
N ARG A 317 16.88 -21.19 -10.49
CA ARG A 317 16.80 -22.60 -10.06
C ARG A 317 15.80 -23.39 -10.90
N ALA A 318 14.63 -22.83 -11.16
CA ALA A 318 13.61 -23.46 -12.00
C ALA A 318 14.14 -23.67 -13.44
N ALA A 319 14.84 -22.68 -14.00
CA ALA A 319 15.48 -22.80 -15.31
C ALA A 319 16.58 -23.87 -15.34
N ALA A 320 17.42 -23.95 -14.29
CA ALA A 320 18.47 -24.96 -14.19
C ALA A 320 17.91 -26.39 -14.09
N LEU A 321 16.77 -26.58 -13.41
CA LEU A 321 16.09 -27.87 -13.30
C LEU A 321 15.34 -28.26 -14.59
N ALA A 322 14.97 -27.28 -15.41
CA ALA A 322 14.29 -27.49 -16.68
C ALA A 322 15.26 -27.67 -17.86
N ALA A 323 16.54 -27.31 -17.69
CA ALA A 323 17.57 -27.59 -18.68
C ALA A 323 17.70 -29.11 -18.81
N PRO A 324 17.55 -29.70 -20.01
CA PRO A 324 17.83 -31.11 -20.20
C PRO A 324 19.28 -31.36 -19.76
N VAL A 325 19.50 -32.44 -19.02
CA VAL A 325 20.84 -32.99 -18.81
C VAL A 325 21.38 -33.20 -20.22
N GLU A 326 22.27 -32.30 -20.67
CA GLU A 326 23.00 -32.51 -21.90
C GLU A 326 23.79 -33.79 -21.65
N GLU A 327 23.28 -34.87 -22.25
CA GLU A 327 23.80 -36.22 -22.17
C GLU A 327 25.28 -36.11 -22.53
N ASP A 328 26.14 -36.26 -21.52
CA ASP A 328 27.58 -36.38 -21.67
C ASP A 328 27.87 -37.74 -22.31
N ASP A 329 27.40 -37.89 -23.55
CA ASP A 329 27.66 -39.02 -24.43
C ASP A 329 28.67 -38.57 -25.48
N ARG A 330 29.79 -38.00 -25.02
CA ARG A 330 31.05 -37.89 -25.78
C ARG A 330 32.26 -37.89 -24.84
N ARG A 331 32.69 -39.07 -24.40
CA ARG A 331 34.01 -39.65 -24.70
C ARG A 331 34.30 -40.93 -23.94
#